data_AF-A0A947WLT8-F1
#
_entry.id   AF-A0A947WLT8-F1
#
_cell.length_a   1.000
_cell.length_b   1.000
_cell.length_c   1.000
_cell.angle_alpha   90.00
_cell.angle_beta   90.00
_cell.angle_gamma   90.00
#
_symmetry.space_group_name_H-M   'P 1'
#
loop_
_entity.id
_entity.type
_entity.pdbx_description
1 polymer ?
#
loop_
_entity_poly.entity_id
_entity_poly.type
_entity_poly.pdbx_seq_one_letter_code
_entity_poly.pdbx_strand_id
1 'polypeptide(L)' 'MQERMTNFEQVVNLARRLSPLDKLRVIESLVPDLEAPLQSPMKLRRRSLRGLLKGCSISAEEIDQVRQEIWGNFPREDL' A
#
# COMPACT_ATOMS: atom_id res chain seq x y z
N MET A 1 -18.77 18.62 28.11
CA MET A 1 -19.63 18.14 27.00
C MET A 1 -19.61 16.63 27.04
N GLN A 2 -20.75 15.97 27.26
CA GLN A 2 -20.82 14.51 27.27
C GLN A 2 -20.66 13.99 25.84
N GLU A 3 -19.64 13.16 25.61
CA GLU A 3 -19.44 12.43 24.38
C GLU A 3 -20.56 11.38 24.27
N ARG A 4 -21.63 11.70 23.53
CA ARG A 4 -22.72 10.74 23.30
C ARG A 4 -22.20 9.69 22.33
N MET A 5 -22.04 8.45 22.80
CA MET A 5 -21.80 7.29 21.94
C MET A 5 -23.03 7.09 21.04
N THR A 6 -23.02 7.71 19.86
CA THR A 6 -24.05 7.50 18.84
C THR A 6 -23.84 6.11 18.22
N ASN A 7 -24.86 5.26 18.33
CA ASN A 7 -24.83 3.91 17.76
C ASN A 7 -24.96 3.97 16.22
N PHE A 8 -24.23 3.11 15.51
CA PHE A 8 -24.25 2.98 14.04
C PHE A 8 -25.69 2.92 13.48
N GLU A 9 -26.54 2.09 14.06
CA GLU A 9 -27.93 1.92 13.62
C GLU A 9 -28.73 3.23 13.71
N GLN A 10 -28.44 4.06 14.71
CA GLN A 10 -29.11 5.36 14.86
C GLN A 10 -28.66 6.33 13.76
N VAL A 11 -27.35 6.35 13.44
CA VAL A 11 -26.79 7.19 12.38
C VAL A 11 -27.37 6.78 11.02
N VAL A 12 -27.44 5.48 10.73
CA VAL A 12 -28.02 4.97 9.47
C VAL A 12 -29.49 5.34 9.36
N ASN A 13 -30.27 5.17 10.43
CA ASN A 13 -31.69 5.53 10.44
C ASN A 13 -31.93 7.03 10.25
N LEU A 14 -31.04 7.88 10.77
CA LEU A 14 -31.08 9.32 10.51
C LEU A 14 -30.71 9.65 9.07
N ALA A 15 -29.62 9.07 8.56
CA ALA A 15 -29.18 9.27 7.17
C ALA A 15 -30.23 8.82 6.15
N ARG A 16 -31.01 7.77 6.43
CA ARG A 16 -32.11 7.31 5.55
C ARG A 16 -33.20 8.36 5.34
N ARG A 17 -33.43 9.24 6.33
CA ARG A 17 -34.45 10.31 6.27
C ARG A 17 -34.02 11.53 5.47
N LEU A 18 -32.75 11.62 5.07
CA LEU A 18 -32.22 12.73 4.29
C LEU A 18 -32.71 12.67 2.83
N SER A 19 -32.68 13.84 2.17
CA SER A 19 -32.86 13.94 0.73
C SER A 19 -31.76 13.18 -0.01
N PRO A 20 -31.95 12.76 -1.27
CA PRO A 20 -30.91 12.11 -2.06
C PRO A 20 -29.60 12.92 -2.14
N LEU A 21 -29.70 14.26 -2.28
CA LEU A 21 -28.54 15.14 -2.33
C LEU A 21 -27.80 15.22 -1.00
N ASP A 22 -28.53 15.28 0.11
CA ASP A 22 -27.89 15.35 1.43
C ASP A 22 -27.26 14.02 1.84
N LYS A 23 -27.81 12.88 1.36
CA LYS A 23 -27.14 11.58 1.49
C LYS A 23 -25.78 11.57 0.79
N LEU A 24 -25.70 12.13 -0.42
CA LEU A 24 -24.43 12.24 -1.16
C LEU A 24 -23.44 13.11 -0.41
N ARG A 25 -23.86 14.27 0.10
CA ARG A 25 -23.00 15.16 0.91
C ARG A 25 -22.43 14.46 2.15
N VAL A 26 -23.26 13.65 2.83
CA VAL A 26 -22.79 12.86 3.98
C VAL A 26 -21.70 11.88 3.55
N ILE A 27 -21.90 11.15 2.45
CA ILE A 27 -20.90 10.22 1.91
C ILE A 27 -19.62 10.98 1.57
N GLU A 28 -19.69 12.06 0.79
CA GLU A 28 -18.54 12.89 0.40
C GLU A 28 -17.74 13.39 1.61
N SER A 29 -18.42 13.82 2.67
CA SER A 29 -17.75 14.28 3.89
C SER A 29 -17.06 13.17 4.68
N LEU A 30 -17.50 11.92 4.55
CA LEU A 30 -16.94 10.76 5.24
C LEU A 30 -15.80 10.08 4.46
N VAL A 31 -15.72 10.30 3.14
CA VAL A 31 -14.66 9.70 2.30
C VAL A 31 -13.24 9.99 2.84
N PRO A 32 -12.87 11.22 3.24
CA PRO A 32 -11.54 11.50 3.77
C PRO A 32 -11.18 10.68 5.03
N ASP A 33 -12.15 10.42 5.90
CA ASP A 33 -11.96 9.64 7.12
C ASP A 33 -11.72 8.15 6.82
N LEU A 34 -12.24 7.65 5.69
CA LEU A 34 -11.99 6.30 5.19
C LEU A 34 -10.64 6.21 4.47
N GLU A 35 -10.23 7.27 3.78
CA GLU A 35 -8.96 7.33 3.06
C GLU A 35 -7.76 7.54 3.98
N ALA A 36 -7.87 8.34 5.05
CA ALA A 36 -6.75 8.65 5.93
C ALA A 36 -6.04 7.40 6.52
N PRO A 37 -6.75 6.34 6.96
CA PRO A 37 -6.14 5.08 7.36
C PRO A 37 -5.45 4.32 6.22
N LEU A 38 -5.96 4.44 4.99
CA LEU A 38 -5.41 3.80 3.78
C LEU A 38 -4.20 4.56 3.23
N GLN A 39 -4.18 5.88 3.40
CA GLN A 39 -3.08 6.77 3.03
C GLN A 39 -1.95 6.78 4.04
N SER A 40 -2.16 6.22 5.24
CA SER A 40 -1.03 5.83 6.09
C SER A 40 -0.20 4.89 5.23
N PRO A 41 1.02 5.28 4.79
CA PRO A 41 1.88 4.29 4.20
C PRO A 41 2.06 3.31 5.34
N MET A 42 1.46 2.13 5.22
CA MET A 42 1.97 0.95 5.87
C MET A 42 3.45 1.06 5.52
N LYS A 43 4.25 1.52 6.49
CA LYS A 43 5.68 1.74 6.32
C LYS A 43 6.21 0.33 6.23
N LEU A 44 6.00 -0.30 5.07
CA LEU A 44 6.75 -1.44 4.61
C LEU A 44 8.15 -0.93 4.82
N ARG A 45 8.80 -1.43 5.88
CA ARG A 45 10.17 -1.07 6.21
C ARG A 45 10.93 -1.39 4.93
N ARG A 46 11.20 -0.37 4.12
CA ARG A 46 11.90 -0.53 2.85
C ARG A 46 13.28 -0.99 3.25
N ARG A 47 13.52 -2.29 3.11
CA ARG A 47 14.84 -2.87 3.36
C ARG A 47 15.66 -2.53 2.12
N SER A 48 16.86 -2.00 2.33
CA SER A 48 17.82 -1.89 1.24
C SER A 48 18.12 -3.29 0.69
N LEU A 49 18.51 -3.39 -0.57
CA LEU A 49 18.98 -4.66 -1.15
C LEU A 49 20.10 -5.27 -0.29
N ARG A 50 21.00 -4.43 0.23
CA ARG A 50 22.02 -4.85 1.20
C ARG A 50 21.43 -5.44 2.49
N GLY A 51 20.34 -4.87 3.00
CA GLY A 51 19.63 -5.40 4.16
C GLY A 51 18.88 -6.71 3.89
N LEU A 52 18.43 -6.92 2.65
CA LEU A 52 17.82 -8.19 2.21
C LEU A 52 18.86 -9.29 2.02
N LEU A 53 20.04 -8.95 1.52
CA LEU A 53 21.16 -9.87 1.31
C LEU A 53 21.96 -10.16 2.59
N LYS A 54 21.58 -9.57 3.73
CA LYS A 54 22.27 -9.81 5.01
C LYS A 54 22.04 -11.26 5.44
N GLY A 55 23.11 -12.05 5.46
CA GLY A 55 23.09 -13.47 5.87
C GLY A 55 23.16 -14.44 4.70
N CYS A 56 23.11 -13.97 3.45
CA CYS A 56 23.46 -14.79 2.30
C CYS A 56 24.99 -14.85 2.18
N SER A 57 25.58 -16.05 2.20
CA SER A 57 26.96 -16.25 1.74
C SER A 57 26.91 -16.60 0.26
N ILE A 58 27.05 -15.59 -0.60
CA ILE A 58 27.15 -15.80 -2.04
C ILE A 58 28.65 -15.78 -2.38
N SER A 59 29.15 -16.83 -3.01
CA SER A 59 30.54 -16.92 -3.42
C SER A 59 30.79 -16.13 -4.70
N ALA A 60 32.06 -15.81 -4.99
CA ALA A 60 32.41 -15.09 -6.22
C ALA A 60 32.07 -15.95 -7.46
N GLU A 61 32.29 -17.26 -7.35
CA GLU A 61 32.03 -18.25 -8.40
C GLU A 61 30.55 -18.33 -8.74
N GLU A 62 29.66 -18.29 -7.75
CA GLU A 62 28.20 -18.27 -7.95
C GLU A 62 27.75 -17.00 -8.68
N ILE A 63 28.34 -15.85 -8.36
CA ILE A 63 28.04 -14.58 -9.05
C ILE A 63 28.49 -14.66 -10.51
N ASP A 64 29.67 -15.19 -10.76
CA ASP A 64 30.24 -15.27 -12.10
C ASP A 64 29.49 -16.28 -12.98
N GLN A 65 29.05 -17.41 -12.42
CA GLN A 65 28.19 -18.36 -13.11
C GLN A 65 26.87 -17.72 -13.53
N VAL A 66 26.18 -17.05 -12.60
CA VAL A 66 24.90 -16.37 -12.89
C VAL A 66 25.08 -15.24 -13.91
N ARG A 67 26.18 -14.48 -13.85
CA ARG A 67 26.51 -13.47 -14.86
C ARG A 67 26.67 -14.08 -16.24
N GLN A 68 27.38 -15.19 -16.37
CA GLN A 68 27.56 -15.88 -17.65
C GLN A 68 26.23 -16.41 -18.20
N GLU A 69 25.35 -16.94 -17.34
CA GLU A 69 24.03 -17.42 -17.75
C GLU A 69 23.12 -16.29 -18.25
N ILE A 70 23.10 -15.15 -17.55
CA ILE A 70 22.26 -13.99 -17.90
C ILE A 70 22.82 -13.25 -19.13
N TRP A 71 24.13 -12.99 -19.15
CA TRP A 71 24.77 -12.24 -20.24
C TRP A 71 25.20 -13.11 -21.42
N GLY A 72 25.17 -14.43 -21.30
CA GLY A 72 25.44 -15.37 -22.39
C GLY A 72 24.42 -15.23 -23.54
N ASN A 73 23.19 -14.86 -23.22
CA ASN A 73 22.11 -14.60 -24.19
C ASN A 73 21.91 -13.10 -24.48
N PHE A 74 22.79 -12.23 -23.99
CA PHE A 74 22.68 -10.80 -24.26
C PHE A 74 23.09 -10.53 -25.72
N PRO A 75 22.25 -9.89 -26.54
CA PRO A 75 22.56 -9.65 -27.94
C PRO A 75 23.84 -8.82 -28.04
N ARG A 76 24.85 -9.38 -28.71
CA ARG A 76 26.17 -8.73 -28.94
C ARG A 76 26.23 -8.02 -30.30
N GLU A 77 25.11 -7.95 -30.99
CA GLU A 77 24.98 -7.15 -32.21
C GLU A 77 24.88 -5.68 -31.81
N ASP A 78 26.03 -5.02 -31.73
CA ASP A 78 26.31 -3.70 -32.32
C ASP A 78 27.64 -3.16 -31.76
N LEU A 79 28.71 -3.38 -32.51
CA LEU A 79 29.87 -2.49 -32.60
C LEU A 79 30.20 -2.27 -34.08
#